data_AF-A0A3P1WZE1-F1
#
_entry.id   AF-A0A3P1WZE1-F1
#
_cell.length_a   1.000
_cell.length_b   1.000
_cell.length_c   1.000
_cell.angle_alpha   90.00
_cell.angle_beta   90.00
_cell.angle_gamma   90.00
#
_symmetry.space_group_name_H-M   'P 1'
#
loop_
_entity.id
_entity.type
_entity.pdbx_description
1 polymer ?
#
loop_
_entity_poly.entity_id
_entity_poly.type
_entity_poly.pdbx_seq_one_letter_code
_entity_poly.pdbx_strand_id
1 'polypeptide(L)' 'DQTGKELARYKLTEQGSHTGIVISSLRRNNGNWDFTALGHACRGRTIDDMHSDIVSAVIR' A
#
# COMPACT_ATOMS: atom_id res chain seq x y z
N ASP A 1 -16.65 8.23 -10.42
CA ASP A 1 -15.98 7.88 -11.68
C ASP A 1 -16.50 6.52 -12.14
N GLN A 2 -16.74 6.31 -13.42
CA GLN A 2 -17.23 5.02 -13.96
C GLN A 2 -16.67 4.74 -15.36
N THR A 3 -15.54 5.38 -15.71
CA THR A 3 -14.94 5.24 -17.04
C THR A 3 -14.11 3.95 -17.18
N GLY A 4 -14.03 3.12 -16.14
CA GLY A 4 -13.15 1.94 -16.11
C GLY A 4 -11.67 2.31 -16.17
N LYS A 5 -11.32 3.58 -15.91
CA LYS A 5 -9.96 4.08 -16.01
C LYS A 5 -9.09 3.49 -14.90
N GLU A 6 -7.98 2.87 -15.29
CA GLU A 6 -6.96 2.41 -14.37
C GLU A 6 -6.44 3.57 -13.52
N LEU A 7 -6.52 3.43 -12.19
CA LEU A 7 -6.11 4.46 -11.23
C LEU A 7 -4.63 4.33 -10.84
N ALA A 8 -4.13 3.10 -10.79
CA ALA A 8 -2.73 2.80 -10.50
C ALA A 8 -2.36 1.41 -11.01
N ARG A 9 -1.10 1.25 -11.40
CA ARG A 9 -0.49 -0.03 -11.71
C ARG A 9 0.83 -0.13 -10.99
N TYR A 10 0.97 -1.18 -10.20
CA TYR A 10 2.22 -1.47 -9.51
C TYR A 10 2.86 -2.70 -10.15
N LYS A 11 4.08 -2.54 -10.67
CA LYS A 11 4.88 -3.64 -11.20
C LYS A 11 5.91 -4.01 -10.15
N LEU A 12 5.81 -5.21 -9.61
CA LEU A 12 6.77 -5.73 -8.64
C LEU A 12 8.08 -6.07 -9.37
N THR A 13 9.03 -5.14 -9.39
CA THR A 13 10.36 -5.32 -10.00
C THR A 13 11.47 -5.50 -8.99
N GLU A 14 11.20 -5.20 -7.72
CA GLU A 14 12.22 -5.23 -6.67
C GLU A 14 12.53 -6.67 -6.24
N GLN A 15 13.82 -6.94 -6.10
CA GLN A 15 14.36 -8.21 -5.60
C GLN A 15 15.14 -7.92 -4.32
N GLY A 16 15.03 -8.78 -3.31
CA GLY A 16 15.73 -8.58 -2.05
C GLY A 16 15.22 -9.51 -0.96
N SER A 17 15.70 -9.29 0.28
CA SER A 17 15.34 -10.09 1.46
C SER A 17 14.01 -9.67 2.11
N HIS A 18 13.23 -8.83 1.45
CA HIS A 18 11.90 -8.43 1.89
C HIS A 18 10.92 -9.57 1.68
N THR A 19 9.99 -9.73 2.60
CA THR A 19 9.01 -10.83 2.59
C THR A 19 7.58 -10.34 2.45
N GLY A 20 7.37 -9.02 2.42
CA GLY A 20 6.09 -8.39 2.15
C GLY A 20 6.24 -7.05 1.41
N ILE A 21 5.11 -6.52 0.96
CA ILE A 21 5.00 -5.18 0.36
C ILE A 21 3.67 -4.52 0.71
N VAL A 22 3.71 -3.24 1.07
CA VAL A 22 2.54 -2.37 1.22
C VAL A 22 2.36 -1.58 -0.06
N ILE A 23 1.35 -1.94 -0.87
CA ILE A 23 1.16 -1.40 -2.22
C ILE A 23 0.44 -0.05 -2.21
N SER A 24 -0.64 0.06 -1.44
CA SER A 24 -1.47 1.27 -1.40
C SER A 24 -2.26 1.38 -0.09
N SER A 25 -2.81 2.57 0.14
CA SER A 25 -3.80 2.83 1.18
C SER A 25 -5.04 3.49 0.59
N LEU A 26 -6.16 3.26 1.27
CA LEU A 26 -7.44 3.85 0.93
C LEU A 26 -8.02 4.47 2.21
N ARG A 27 -8.26 5.78 2.17
CA ARG A 27 -8.75 6.54 3.32
C ARG A 27 -10.05 7.24 2.97
N ARG A 28 -11.03 7.20 3.87
CA ARG A 28 -12.27 7.97 3.72
C ARG A 28 -12.09 9.35 4.33
N ASN A 29 -12.30 10.40 3.54
CA ASN A 29 -12.18 11.79 3.95
C ASN A 29 -13.46 12.55 3.55
N ASN A 30 -14.25 12.95 4.55
CA ASN A 30 -15.49 13.72 4.38
C ASN A 30 -16.45 13.14 3.32
N GLY A 31 -16.63 11.83 3.32
CA GLY A 31 -17.51 11.13 2.38
C GLY A 31 -16.84 10.70 1.08
N ASN A 32 -15.68 11.27 0.75
CA ASN A 32 -14.87 10.88 -0.41
C ASN A 32 -13.83 9.82 -0.04
N TRP A 33 -13.29 9.15 -1.05
CA TRP A 33 -12.23 8.16 -0.92
C TRP A 33 -10.95 8.68 -1.53
N ASP A 34 -9.90 8.74 -0.73
CA ASP A 34 -8.55 9.09 -1.14
C ASP A 34 -7.74 7.80 -1.26
N PHE A 35 -7.28 7.52 -2.47
CA PHE A 35 -6.40 6.38 -2.76
C PHE A 35 -4.96 6.87 -2.91
N THR A 36 -4.03 6.26 -2.17
CA THR A 36 -2.60 6.60 -2.23
C THR A 36 -1.79 5.35 -2.59
N ALA A 37 -1.03 5.41 -3.68
CA ALA A 37 -0.03 4.38 -4.01
C ALA A 37 1.25 4.59 -3.18
N LEU A 38 1.80 3.51 -2.61
CA LEU A 38 2.91 3.53 -1.65
C LEU A 38 4.13 2.75 -2.15
N GLY A 39 3.97 1.47 -2.52
CA GLY A 39 5.07 0.62 -2.99
C GLY A 39 6.19 0.42 -1.97
N HIS A 40 5.86 0.16 -0.70
CA HIS A 40 6.82 0.08 0.40
C HIS A 40 7.15 -1.37 0.76
N ALA A 41 8.40 -1.78 0.58
CA ALA A 41 8.88 -3.12 0.95
C ALA A 41 8.92 -3.29 2.48
N CYS A 42 8.51 -4.46 2.98
CA CYS A 42 8.44 -4.76 4.42
C CYS A 42 8.87 -6.19 4.72
N ARG A 43 8.97 -6.53 6.02
CA ARG A 43 9.32 -7.88 6.47
C ARG A 43 8.23 -8.42 7.39
N GLY A 44 7.95 -9.71 7.26
CA GLY A 44 6.94 -10.39 8.08
C GLY A 44 6.20 -11.45 7.28
N ARG A 45 5.60 -12.42 7.98
CA ARG A 45 4.77 -13.45 7.36
C ARG A 45 3.29 -13.16 7.54
N THR A 46 2.94 -12.41 8.58
CA THR A 46 1.57 -12.03 8.94
C THR A 46 1.43 -10.50 8.99
N ILE A 47 0.19 -10.01 8.98
CA ILE A 47 -0.09 -8.57 9.09
C ILE A 47 0.39 -8.01 10.42
N ASP A 48 0.30 -8.80 11.50
CA ASP A 48 0.80 -8.41 12.82
C ASP A 48 2.31 -8.19 12.81
N ASP A 49 3.08 -9.09 12.16
CA ASP A 49 4.53 -8.91 11.98
C ASP A 49 4.86 -7.62 11.22
N MET A 50 4.00 -7.25 10.26
CA MET A 50 4.17 -6.10 9.39
C MET A 50 3.62 -4.79 9.98
N HIS A 51 2.98 -4.82 11.14
CA HIS A 51 2.18 -3.70 11.65
C HIS A 51 2.98 -2.38 11.73
N SER A 52 4.21 -2.43 12.22
CA SER A 52 5.09 -1.25 12.32
C SER A 52 5.39 -0.65 10.94
N ASP A 53 5.70 -1.48 9.94
CA ASP A 53 5.98 -1.04 8.58
C ASP A 53 4.72 -0.45 7.92
N ILE A 54 3.55 -1.05 8.15
CA ILE A 54 2.26 -0.56 7.66
C ILE A 54 1.96 0.83 8.23
N VAL A 55 2.10 1.00 9.56
CA VAL A 55 1.87 2.29 10.22
C VAL A 55 2.82 3.35 9.66
N SER A 56 4.10 3.04 9.53
CA SER A 56 5.09 3.97 8.95
C SER A 56 4.80 4.33 7.49
N ALA A 57 4.22 3.42 6.70
CA ALA A 57 3.93 3.66 5.30
C ALA A 57 2.64 4.45 5.08
N VAL A 58 1.62 4.23 5.92
CA VAL A 58 0.26 4.77 5.73
C VAL A 58 0.00 6.03 6.55
N ILE A 59 0.61 6.16 7.72
CA ILE A 59 0.43 7.30 8.62
C ILE A 59 1.64 8.23 8.45
N ARG A 60 1.47 9.26 7.61
CA ARG A 60 2.35 10.44 7.55
C ARG A 60 1.65 11.64 8.16
#